data_AF-A0A7S3YAZ4-F1
#
_entry.id   AF-A0A7S3YAZ4-F1
#
_cell.length_a   1.000
_cell.length_b   1.000
_cell.length_c   1.000
_cell.angle_alpha   90.00
_cell.angle_beta   90.00
_cell.angle_gamma   90.00
#
_symmetry.space_group_name_H-M   'P 1'
#
loop_
_entity.id
_entity.type
_entity.pdbx_description
1 polymer ?
#
loop_
_entity_poly.entity_id
_entity_poly.type
_entity_poly.pdbx_seq_one_letter_code
_entity_poly.pdbx_strand_id
1 'polypeptide(L)'
;TPPAGPPPAPSAPPPAGSPSFCFLIRNMFDPSTETEDGWDLDVKEDVEEECSKYGPVLHSYVEAQRPGGLVYLLFSTVAAAQQAAQALNGRWFAGRAISVEYLVPEAYVAQFPEASGAAQTAMATAANRMA
;
A
#
# COMPACT_ATOMS: atom_id res chain seq x y z
N THR A 1 -10.80 19.58 4.28
CA THR A 1 -10.10 18.75 5.27
C THR A 1 -10.36 17.31 4.88
N PRO A 2 -9.35 16.45 4.64
CA PRO A 2 -9.66 15.05 4.42
C PRO A 2 -10.34 14.49 5.69
N PRO A 3 -11.30 13.57 5.58
CA PRO A 3 -11.88 12.96 6.76
C PRO A 3 -10.75 12.20 7.46
N ALA A 4 -10.36 12.69 8.63
CA ALA A 4 -9.46 11.97 9.51
C ALA A 4 -10.18 10.67 9.87
N GLY A 5 -9.71 9.56 9.31
CA GLY A 5 -10.11 8.26 9.82
C GLY A 5 -9.81 8.15 11.31
N PRO A 6 -10.35 7.13 11.99
CA PRO A 6 -10.06 6.92 13.40
C PRO A 6 -8.55 6.97 13.62
N PRO A 7 -8.07 7.65 14.69
CA PRO A 7 -6.65 7.71 14.98
C PRO A 7 -6.07 6.30 15.01
N PRO A 8 -4.80 6.11 14.59
CA PRO A 8 -4.16 4.80 14.68
C PRO A 8 -4.36 4.25 16.10
N ALA A 9 -4.72 2.96 16.20
CA ALA A 9 -4.95 2.34 17.49
C ALA A 9 -3.74 2.63 18.40
N PRO A 10 -3.92 3.11 19.65
CA PRO A 10 -2.84 3.66 20.49
C PRO A 10 -1.73 2.66 20.88
N SER A 11 -1.73 1.45 20.32
CA SER A 11 -0.76 0.37 20.58
C SER A 11 -0.38 -0.45 19.34
N ALA A 12 -0.67 0.03 18.12
CA ALA A 12 -0.28 -0.71 16.92
C ALA A 12 1.25 -0.81 16.82
N PRO A 13 1.84 -2.01 16.60
CA PRO A 13 3.27 -2.15 16.36
C PRO A 13 3.66 -1.36 15.10
N PRO A 14 4.90 -0.87 14.97
CA PRO A 14 5.34 -0.16 13.77
C PRO A 14 5.19 -1.04 12.51
N PRO A 15 5.08 -0.44 11.30
CA PRO A 15 5.08 -1.19 10.05
C PRO A 15 6.31 -2.12 9.97
N ALA A 16 6.10 -3.35 9.53
CA ALA A 16 7.17 -4.34 9.43
C ALA A 16 8.08 -4.07 8.21
N GLY A 17 9.30 -4.59 8.25
CA GLY A 17 10.27 -4.49 7.14
C GLY A 17 11.09 -3.20 7.12
N SER A 18 12.03 -3.12 6.18
CA SER A 18 12.87 -1.94 5.98
C SER A 18 12.16 -0.92 5.08
N PRO A 19 12.10 0.37 5.45
CA PRO A 19 11.42 1.37 4.65
C PRO A 19 11.89 1.43 3.19
N SER A 20 10.94 1.37 2.27
CA SER A 20 11.16 1.48 0.83
C SER A 20 9.99 2.25 0.19
N PHE A 21 9.99 2.38 -1.13
CA PHE A 21 8.89 3.00 -1.87
C PHE A 21 7.74 2.02 -2.18
N CYS A 22 7.82 0.76 -1.75
CA CYS A 22 6.77 -0.22 -1.96
C CYS A 22 6.41 -0.95 -0.67
N PHE A 23 5.13 -1.23 -0.48
CA PHE A 23 4.64 -1.97 0.68
C PHE A 23 3.41 -2.81 0.34
N LEU A 24 3.10 -3.71 1.26
CA LEU A 24 1.93 -4.57 1.28
C LEU A 24 1.00 -4.16 2.43
N ILE A 25 -0.27 -3.94 2.13
CA ILE A 25 -1.33 -3.90 3.12
C ILE A 25 -1.92 -5.31 3.24
N ARG A 26 -2.13 -5.75 4.47
CA ARG A 26 -2.74 -7.05 4.79
C ARG A 26 -4.06 -6.83 5.52
N ASN A 27 -4.94 -7.82 5.39
CA ASN A 27 -6.24 -7.90 6.04
C ASN A 27 -7.25 -6.82 5.58
N MET A 28 -7.13 -6.32 4.35
CA MET A 28 -8.07 -5.33 3.77
C MET A 28 -9.46 -5.94 3.52
N PHE A 29 -9.54 -7.11 2.92
CA PHE A 29 -10.79 -7.80 2.54
C PHE A 29 -10.69 -9.31 2.78
N ASP A 30 -11.80 -10.03 2.72
CA ASP A 30 -11.81 -11.49 2.75
C ASP A 30 -12.34 -12.01 1.40
N PRO A 31 -11.48 -12.55 0.53
CA PRO A 31 -11.90 -12.97 -0.81
C PRO A 31 -12.94 -14.11 -0.79
N SER A 32 -13.12 -14.79 0.34
CA SER A 32 -14.16 -15.81 0.49
C SER A 32 -15.55 -15.25 0.77
N THR A 33 -15.64 -13.98 1.20
CA THR A 33 -16.90 -13.31 1.52
C THR A 33 -17.27 -12.21 0.52
N GLU A 34 -16.32 -11.72 -0.26
CA GLU A 34 -16.60 -10.76 -1.34
C GLU A 34 -17.30 -11.46 -2.52
N THR A 35 -18.52 -11.03 -2.84
CA THR A 35 -19.35 -11.65 -3.89
C THR A 35 -19.78 -10.69 -4.99
N GLU A 36 -19.50 -9.40 -4.85
CA GLU A 36 -19.94 -8.36 -5.79
C GLU A 36 -19.02 -8.31 -7.01
N ASP A 37 -19.57 -8.22 -8.22
CA ASP A 37 -18.75 -8.12 -9.43
C ASP A 37 -17.90 -6.84 -9.41
N GLY A 38 -16.57 -6.99 -9.49
CA GLY A 38 -15.63 -5.86 -9.52
C GLY A 38 -15.25 -5.30 -8.14
N TRP A 39 -15.59 -5.98 -7.04
CA TRP A 39 -15.23 -5.54 -5.68
C TRP A 39 -13.72 -5.25 -5.52
N ASP A 40 -12.86 -5.96 -6.25
CA ASP A 40 -11.41 -5.81 -6.21
C ASP A 40 -10.95 -4.50 -6.85
N LEU A 41 -11.69 -4.00 -7.84
CA LEU A 41 -11.47 -2.69 -8.44
C LEU A 41 -11.86 -1.58 -7.46
N ASP A 42 -13.00 -1.72 -6.77
CA ASP A 42 -13.44 -0.75 -5.76
C ASP A 42 -12.39 -0.65 -4.62
N VAL A 43 -11.92 -1.80 -4.12
CA VAL A 43 -10.84 -1.84 -3.11
C VAL A 43 -9.56 -1.18 -3.64
N LYS A 44 -9.21 -1.42 -4.91
CA LYS A 44 -8.03 -0.82 -5.53
C LYS A 44 -8.16 0.70 -5.58
N GLU A 45 -9.30 1.22 -6.05
CA GLU A 45 -9.56 2.65 -6.20
C GLU A 45 -9.58 3.35 -4.84
N ASP A 46 -10.27 2.78 -3.84
CA ASP A 46 -10.31 3.32 -2.47
C ASP A 46 -8.92 3.42 -1.85
N VAL A 47 -8.12 2.36 -1.98
CA VAL A 47 -6.75 2.33 -1.44
C VAL A 47 -5.86 3.33 -2.18
N GLU A 48 -5.97 3.40 -3.50
CA GLU A 48 -5.18 4.33 -4.31
C GLU A 48 -5.53 5.79 -4.01
N GLU A 49 -6.82 6.13 -3.86
CA GLU A 49 -7.28 7.45 -3.47
C GLU A 49 -6.76 7.84 -2.07
N GLU A 50 -6.93 6.96 -1.09
CA GLU A 50 -6.46 7.21 0.28
C GLU A 50 -4.93 7.35 0.32
N CYS A 51 -4.20 6.51 -0.41
CA CYS A 51 -2.73 6.55 -0.48
C CYS A 51 -2.21 7.79 -1.23
N SER A 52 -2.93 8.27 -2.23
CA SER A 52 -2.54 9.44 -3.02
C SER A 52 -2.47 10.73 -2.19
N LYS A 53 -3.07 10.74 -0.99
CA LYS A 53 -2.97 11.84 0.00
C LYS A 53 -1.56 12.03 0.55
N TYR A 54 -0.71 11.00 0.50
CA TYR A 54 0.68 11.03 1.00
C TYR A 54 1.70 11.25 -0.12
N GLY A 55 1.34 10.89 -1.35
CA GLY A 55 2.14 11.14 -2.55
C GLY A 55 1.72 10.24 -3.73
N PRO A 56 2.30 10.46 -4.92
CA PRO A 56 1.90 9.74 -6.13
C PRO A 56 2.10 8.23 -6.00
N VAL A 57 1.03 7.47 -6.20
CA VAL A 57 1.04 6.01 -6.39
C VAL A 57 1.32 5.74 -7.87
N LEU A 58 2.36 4.95 -8.15
CA LEU A 58 2.77 4.60 -9.51
C LEU A 58 2.26 3.23 -9.95
N HIS A 59 1.96 2.35 -8.99
CA HIS A 59 1.40 1.04 -9.25
C HIS A 59 0.66 0.52 -8.02
N SER A 60 -0.47 -0.15 -8.25
CA SER A 60 -1.32 -0.77 -7.22
C SER A 60 -1.86 -2.10 -7.74
N TYR A 61 -1.91 -3.12 -6.88
CA TYR A 61 -2.44 -4.44 -7.22
C TYR A 61 -3.19 -5.07 -6.05
N VAL A 62 -4.40 -5.56 -6.31
CA VAL A 62 -5.25 -6.28 -5.34
C VAL A 62 -5.17 -7.78 -5.64
N GLU A 63 -4.76 -8.56 -4.64
CA GLU A 63 -4.69 -10.01 -4.75
C GLU A 63 -6.02 -10.63 -4.32
N ALA A 64 -6.91 -10.80 -5.30
CA ALA A 64 -8.27 -11.30 -5.07
C ALA A 64 -8.35 -12.82 -4.84
N GLN A 65 -7.30 -13.58 -5.18
CA GLN A 65 -7.36 -15.04 -5.17
C GLN A 65 -6.76 -15.66 -3.91
N ARG A 66 -5.80 -14.98 -3.27
CA ARG A 66 -5.15 -15.50 -2.05
C ARG A 66 -5.80 -14.95 -0.78
N PRO A 67 -5.90 -15.78 0.27
CA PRO A 67 -6.37 -15.30 1.57
C PRO A 67 -5.40 -14.26 2.14
N GLY A 68 -5.93 -13.43 3.04
CA GLY A 68 -5.15 -12.44 3.76
C GLY A 68 -5.39 -10.99 3.31
N GLY A 69 -6.28 -10.73 2.34
CA GLY A 69 -6.71 -9.39 1.99
C GLY A 69 -5.55 -8.49 1.58
N LEU A 70 -4.79 -8.93 0.58
CA LEU A 70 -3.48 -8.41 0.25
C LEU A 70 -3.58 -7.32 -0.83
N VAL A 71 -3.03 -6.13 -0.55
CA VAL A 71 -2.95 -5.01 -1.50
C VAL A 71 -1.52 -4.50 -1.59
N TYR A 72 -0.96 -4.52 -2.79
CA TYR A 72 0.41 -4.14 -3.08
C TYR A 72 0.45 -2.72 -3.66
N LEU A 73 1.36 -1.89 -3.16
CA LEU A 73 1.50 -0.50 -3.56
C LEU A 73 2.96 -0.14 -3.85
N LEU A 74 3.15 0.70 -4.86
CA LEU A 74 4.41 1.32 -5.23
C LEU A 74 4.22 2.83 -5.36
N PHE A 75 4.94 3.59 -4.55
CA PHE A 75 4.94 5.05 -4.56
C PHE A 75 6.12 5.60 -5.36
N SER A 76 5.97 6.83 -5.82
CA SER A 76 7.06 7.58 -6.44
C SER A 76 8.22 7.92 -5.50
N THR A 77 8.02 7.89 -4.17
CA THR A 77 9.07 8.17 -3.19
C THR A 77 8.95 7.31 -1.93
N VAL A 78 10.11 7.04 -1.30
CA VAL A 78 10.16 6.37 0.01
C VAL A 78 9.44 7.18 1.08
N ALA A 79 9.56 8.51 1.06
CA ALA A 79 8.92 9.39 2.04
C ALA A 79 7.39 9.32 2.00
N ALA A 80 6.79 9.27 0.79
CA ALA A 80 5.35 9.10 0.63
C ALA A 80 4.89 7.73 1.15
N ALA A 81 5.60 6.67 0.78
CA ALA A 81 5.34 5.32 1.27
C ALA A 81 5.45 5.23 2.81
N GLN A 82 6.42 5.93 3.41
CA GLN A 82 6.59 5.98 4.86
C GLN A 82 5.41 6.64 5.56
N GLN A 83 4.97 7.80 5.08
CA GLN A 83 3.82 8.50 5.65
C GLN A 83 2.54 7.68 5.52
N ALA A 84 2.30 7.09 4.34
CA ALA A 84 1.16 6.21 4.12
C ALA A 84 1.19 4.98 5.03
N ALA A 85 2.33 4.28 5.12
CA ALA A 85 2.47 3.10 5.97
C ALA A 85 2.23 3.43 7.45
N GLN A 86 2.76 4.54 7.96
CA GLN A 86 2.55 4.96 9.35
C GLN A 86 1.08 5.34 9.60
N ALA A 87 0.43 5.96 8.63
CA ALA A 87 -0.96 6.36 8.77
C ALA A 87 -1.93 5.17 8.67
N LEU A 88 -1.64 4.18 7.82
CA LEU A 88 -2.52 3.04 7.56
C LEU A 88 -2.33 1.88 8.54
N ASN A 89 -1.10 1.64 8.98
CA ASN A 89 -0.79 0.48 9.82
C ASN A 89 -1.53 0.52 11.16
N GLY A 90 -2.28 -0.54 11.46
CA GLY A 90 -3.10 -0.65 12.66
C GLY A 90 -4.43 0.09 12.59
N ARG A 91 -4.81 0.66 11.43
CA ARG A 91 -6.16 1.22 11.24
C ARG A 91 -7.18 0.10 11.08
N TRP A 92 -8.45 0.46 11.27
CA TRP A 92 -9.59 -0.40 10.99
C TRP A 92 -10.14 -0.08 9.60
N PHE A 93 -10.35 -1.12 8.80
CA PHE A 93 -11.00 -1.07 7.49
C PHE A 93 -12.07 -2.17 7.44
N ALA A 94 -13.32 -1.82 7.10
CA ALA A 94 -14.45 -2.75 7.06
C ALA A 94 -14.59 -3.69 8.29
N GLY A 95 -14.31 -3.17 9.50
CA GLY A 95 -14.37 -3.97 10.73
C GLY A 95 -13.17 -4.91 10.96
N ARG A 96 -12.06 -4.68 10.26
CA ARG A 96 -10.83 -5.49 10.35
C ARG A 96 -9.63 -4.59 10.63
N ALA A 97 -8.71 -5.01 11.49
CA ALA A 97 -7.45 -4.30 11.71
C ALA A 97 -6.46 -4.62 10.58
N ILE A 98 -5.98 -3.61 9.88
CA ILE A 98 -5.02 -3.76 8.78
C ILE A 98 -3.59 -3.60 9.28
N SER A 99 -2.64 -4.25 8.60
CA SER A 99 -1.20 -4.11 8.89
C SER A 99 -0.43 -3.81 7.62
N VAL A 100 0.65 -3.05 7.74
CA VAL A 100 1.52 -2.68 6.61
C VAL A 100 2.90 -3.30 6.78
N GLU A 101 3.44 -3.82 5.69
CA GLU A 101 4.78 -4.40 5.61
C GLU A 101 5.52 -3.82 4.40
N TYR A 102 6.68 -3.20 4.60
CA TYR A 102 7.52 -2.75 3.51
C TYR A 102 8.08 -3.93 2.72
N LEU A 103 8.15 -3.76 1.41
CA LEU A 103 8.68 -4.75 0.49
C LEU A 103 10.05 -4.32 -0.05
N VAL A 104 10.84 -5.33 -0.41
CA VAL A 104 12.09 -5.13 -1.16
C VAL A 104 11.73 -4.83 -2.62
N PRO A 105 12.17 -3.69 -3.20
CA PRO A 105 11.81 -3.30 -4.57
C PRO A 105 12.07 -4.38 -5.62
N GLU A 106 13.18 -5.10 -5.51
CA GLU A 106 13.53 -6.18 -6.43
C GLU A 106 12.53 -7.34 -6.34
N ALA A 107 12.07 -7.67 -5.13
CA ALA A 107 11.04 -8.70 -4.93
C ALA A 107 9.68 -8.24 -5.46
N TYR A 108 9.35 -6.95 -5.30
CA TYR A 108 8.14 -6.37 -5.87
C TYR A 108 8.13 -6.50 -7.39
N VAL A 109 9.21 -6.12 -8.07
CA VAL A 109 9.32 -6.21 -9.54
C VAL A 109 9.38 -7.66 -10.02
N ALA A 110 10.01 -8.56 -9.25
CA ALA A 110 9.98 -9.98 -9.57
C ALA A 110 8.55 -10.56 -9.54
N GLN A 111 7.70 -10.03 -8.65
CA GLN A 111 6.28 -10.40 -8.58
C GLN A 111 5.43 -9.69 -9.65
N PHE A 112 5.73 -8.43 -9.96
CA PHE A 112 5.01 -7.59 -10.91
C PHE A 112 5.99 -7.01 -11.96
N PRO A 113 6.40 -7.79 -12.98
CA PRO A 113 7.33 -7.33 -13.99
C PRO A 113 6.85 -6.08 -14.75
N GLU A 114 5.55 -5.89 -14.88
CA GLU A 114 4.92 -4.69 -15.46
C GLU A 114 5.22 -3.41 -14.65
N ALA A 115 5.47 -3.54 -13.34
CA ALA A 115 5.80 -2.43 -12.46
C ALA A 115 7.28 -1.98 -12.57
N SER A 116 8.09 -2.61 -13.42
CA SER A 116 9.51 -2.27 -13.61
C SER A 116 9.73 -0.78 -13.91
N GLY A 117 8.91 -0.19 -14.78
CA GLY A 117 8.99 1.23 -15.11
C GLY A 117 8.68 2.13 -13.91
N ALA A 118 7.66 1.77 -13.14
CA ALA A 118 7.27 2.48 -11.91
C ALA A 118 8.40 2.43 -10.86
N ALA A 119 9.01 1.26 -10.66
CA ALA A 119 10.16 1.11 -9.76
C ALA A 119 11.36 1.96 -10.21
N GLN A 120 11.66 2.00 -11.51
CA GLN A 120 12.72 2.86 -12.05
C GLN A 120 12.44 4.34 -11.80
N THR A 121 11.21 4.80 -12.00
CA THR A 121 10.80 6.17 -11.68
C THR A 121 10.99 6.50 -10.20
N ALA A 122 10.61 5.59 -9.29
CA ALA A 122 10.79 5.80 -7.86
C ALA A 122 12.27 5.87 -7.46
N MET A 123 13.11 4.97 -8.01
CA MET A 123 14.55 4.97 -7.78
C MET A 123 15.24 6.24 -8.32
N ALA A 124 14.85 6.70 -9.52
CA ALA A 124 15.37 7.93 -10.10
C ALA A 124 14.99 9.17 -9.28
N THR A 125 13.77 9.19 -8.71
CA THR A 125 13.32 10.29 -7.83
C THR A 125 14.14 10.36 -6.55
N ALA A 126 14.58 9.22 -6.01
CA ALA A 126 15.49 9.19 -4.86
C ALA A 126 16.89 9.73 -5.22
N ALA A 127 17.43 9.37 -6.38
CA ALA A 127 18.74 9.82 -6.83
C ALA A 127 18.78 11.34 -7.13
N ASN A 128 17.72 11.90 -7.72
CA ASN A 128 17.67 13.30 -8.12
C ASN A 128 17.47 14.30 -6.97
N ARG A 129 17.25 13.83 -5.73
CA ARG A 129 17.20 14.67 -4.52
C ARG A 129 18.53 14.77 -3.77
N MET A 130 19.55 14.05 -4.22
CA MET A 130 20.90 14.07 -3.63
C MET A 130 21.91 14.88 -4.46
N ALA A 131 21.48 15.46 -5.58
CA ALA A 131 22.25 16.37 -6.42
C ALA A 131 21.74 17.81 -6.23
#